data_AF-A0A535TW16-F1
#
_entry.id   AF-A0A535TW16-F1
#
_cell.length_a   1.000
_cell.length_b   1.000
_cell.length_c   1.000
_cell.angle_alpha   90.00
_cell.angle_beta   90.00
_cell.angle_gamma   90.00
#
_symmetry.space_group_name_H-M   'P 1'
#
loop_
_entity.id
_entity.type
_entity.pdbx_description
1 polymer ?
#
loop_
_entity_poly.entity_id
_entity_poly.type
_entity_poly.pdbx_seq_one_letter_code
_entity_poly.pdbx_strand_id
1 'polypeptide(L)'
;MKAIVQDIYGEPEAVLALQEIAKPVAKDGEVLVRVHAASVHIGDWMLVTGVPYIARPAYGLRKPKNRVPGTDVAGTVEAVGQGVTELRPGDEVFGWCTGAFAEYACASADHFVAKPANLTFEQAAAIGVSASTALQLLRDQAKVQPGQKVLVNGASGGLGTFAVQVAKAFGAEVTGVCSTRNVNMVRSIGADRVIDYTREDFTQGKERYDFILDNVGNHSLSATRRVLTPTGKLQVNNGTSGGRWFGTIGTVMKTAAASRFVHQQLGPSIKFQNRKDLVALKGLIEARKVTPVIDGPYPLSGTGEAIGYVGKGHARGTVVITTGGTGGIGMATAIGLATLGARVGITGRDRVRAEQAAADIRATSGNPAIDAFAADLTSQAEVRRLATAVLDAYPRLDVLVNNVGGFWAHRHPTADGLERTFALNHLAPFLLTTLLLDRLKSSAPARVVTVSSGAQSMGRIAFDDLQGARSYSGQRAYNQSKLANVMFSNELGRRLEGTGVTANSVHPGVVRTNFGAEDQAWFFTVISRVVRPLLKTPAQGAQTPIYLASSPEMDGVTGMFYAGRKPKTANKIAYDPDMTAKLWNVSAALVGMTPITLATKPGGLT
;
A
#
# COMPACT_ATOMS: atom_id res chain seq x y z
N MET A 1 -24.97 23.80 0.61
CA MET A 1 -24.15 22.78 -0.08
C MET A 1 -23.21 22.14 0.91
N LYS A 2 -22.88 20.88 0.74
CA LYS A 2 -21.86 20.19 1.53
C LYS A 2 -20.47 20.55 1.01
N ALA A 3 -19.56 20.85 1.93
CA ALA A 3 -18.17 21.15 1.64
C ALA A 3 -17.25 20.71 2.78
N ILE A 4 -16.01 20.40 2.45
CA ILE A 4 -14.96 20.19 3.43
C ILE A 4 -14.41 21.56 3.82
N VAL A 5 -14.42 21.86 5.11
CA VAL A 5 -13.99 23.15 5.64
C VAL A 5 -12.81 22.98 6.58
N GLN A 6 -11.99 24.03 6.62
CA GLN A 6 -10.79 24.13 7.41
C GLN A 6 -10.68 25.52 8.04
N ASP A 7 -10.62 25.58 9.37
CA ASP A 7 -10.50 26.83 10.10
C ASP A 7 -9.10 27.07 10.68
N ILE A 8 -8.29 26.01 10.81
CA ILE A 8 -6.92 26.05 11.33
C ILE A 8 -6.01 25.09 10.55
N TYR A 9 -4.70 25.33 10.57
CA TYR A 9 -3.72 24.38 10.05
C TYR A 9 -3.51 23.20 11.00
N GLY A 10 -3.31 22.00 10.46
CA GLY A 10 -2.99 20.82 11.27
C GLY A 10 -3.11 19.52 10.49
N GLU A 11 -3.10 18.40 11.22
CA GLU A 11 -3.27 17.06 10.63
C GLU A 11 -4.62 16.97 9.90
N PRO A 12 -4.67 16.53 8.63
CA PRO A 12 -5.87 16.61 7.80
C PRO A 12 -7.13 16.03 8.43
N GLU A 13 -7.04 14.84 9.03
CA GLU A 13 -8.16 14.17 9.68
C GLU A 13 -8.66 14.90 10.93
N ALA A 14 -7.84 15.75 11.54
CA ALA A 14 -8.19 16.51 12.75
C ALA A 14 -8.74 17.90 12.45
N VAL A 15 -8.39 18.51 11.30
CA VAL A 15 -8.74 19.90 10.98
C VAL A 15 -9.75 20.06 9.85
N LEU A 16 -10.02 18.99 9.10
CA LEU A 16 -11.00 18.98 8.02
C LEU A 16 -12.32 18.39 8.49
N ALA A 17 -13.41 19.11 8.25
CA ALA A 17 -14.76 18.68 8.60
C ALA A 17 -15.72 18.87 7.43
N LEU A 18 -16.63 17.91 7.24
CA LEU A 18 -17.75 18.09 6.32
C LEU A 18 -18.80 18.98 6.99
N GLN A 19 -19.13 20.10 6.35
CA GLN A 19 -20.15 21.04 6.84
C GLN A 19 -21.09 21.46 5.71
N GLU A 20 -22.30 21.87 6.08
CA GLU A 20 -23.18 22.62 5.19
C GLU A 20 -22.81 24.10 5.21
N ILE A 21 -22.52 24.65 4.04
CA ILE A 21 -22.21 26.07 3.83
C ILE A 21 -23.07 26.64 2.71
N ALA A 22 -23.13 27.97 2.60
CA ALA A 22 -23.82 28.65 1.51
C ALA A 22 -23.25 28.22 0.14
N LYS A 23 -24.13 27.95 -0.82
CA LYS A 23 -23.74 27.69 -2.22
C LYS A 23 -23.15 29.00 -2.80
N PRO A 24 -21.95 28.98 -3.40
CA PRO A 24 -21.37 30.18 -4.00
C PRO A 24 -22.17 30.59 -5.24
N VAL A 25 -22.09 31.88 -5.57
CA VAL A 25 -22.72 32.46 -6.76
C VAL A 25 -21.60 32.92 -7.70
N ALA A 26 -21.71 32.57 -8.98
CA ALA A 26 -20.77 33.02 -9.99
C ALA A 26 -20.85 34.54 -10.15
N LYS A 27 -19.71 35.22 -10.04
CA LYS A 27 -19.58 36.65 -10.36
C LYS A 27 -19.34 36.84 -11.86
N ASP A 28 -19.28 38.09 -12.30
CA ASP A 28 -18.92 38.44 -13.68
C ASP A 28 -17.59 37.78 -14.07
N GLY A 29 -17.57 37.12 -15.24
CA GLY A 29 -16.43 36.35 -15.74
C GLY A 29 -16.18 34.99 -15.06
N GLU A 30 -16.94 34.63 -14.03
CA GLU A 30 -16.83 33.33 -13.34
C GLU A 30 -17.90 32.34 -13.80
N VAL A 31 -17.63 31.07 -13.56
CA VAL A 31 -18.58 29.98 -13.72
C VAL A 31 -18.75 29.24 -12.39
N LEU A 32 -19.98 28.85 -12.11
CA LEU A 32 -20.32 27.94 -11.02
C LEU A 32 -20.35 26.53 -11.59
N VAL A 33 -19.53 25.64 -11.02
CA VAL A 33 -19.46 24.24 -11.42
C VAL A 33 -20.05 23.39 -10.32
N ARG A 34 -20.98 22.50 -10.68
CA ARG A 34 -21.37 21.36 -9.85
C ARG A 34 -20.26 20.32 -9.93
N VAL A 35 -19.55 20.16 -8.83
CA VAL A 35 -18.38 19.28 -8.74
C VAL A 35 -18.86 17.84 -8.71
N HIS A 36 -18.28 17.01 -9.59
CA HIS A 36 -18.49 15.55 -9.54
C HIS A 36 -17.29 14.83 -8.97
N ALA A 37 -16.08 15.33 -9.27
CA ALA A 37 -14.85 14.81 -8.71
C ALA A 37 -13.83 15.93 -8.48
N ALA A 38 -13.01 15.73 -7.45
CA ALA A 38 -11.82 16.51 -7.15
C ALA A 38 -10.69 15.55 -6.80
N SER A 39 -9.45 15.94 -7.10
CA SER A 39 -8.28 15.11 -6.82
C SER A 39 -7.43 15.70 -5.70
N VAL A 40 -6.69 14.81 -5.02
CA VAL A 40 -5.87 15.15 -3.86
C VAL A 40 -4.39 15.05 -4.23
N HIS A 41 -3.64 16.07 -3.85
CA HIS A 41 -2.20 16.16 -4.12
C HIS A 41 -1.40 16.41 -2.84
N ILE A 42 -0.09 16.20 -2.95
CA ILE A 42 0.85 16.57 -1.87
C ILE A 42 0.80 18.08 -1.57
N GLY A 43 0.47 18.91 -2.56
CA GLY A 43 0.24 20.33 -2.38
C GLY A 43 -0.96 20.63 -1.48
N ASP A 44 -2.05 19.86 -1.60
CA ASP A 44 -3.21 20.01 -0.72
C ASP A 44 -2.84 19.64 0.73
N TRP A 45 -2.04 18.58 0.93
CA TRP A 45 -1.53 18.24 2.25
C TRP A 45 -0.67 19.36 2.86
N MET A 46 0.21 19.98 2.06
CA MET A 46 1.03 21.12 2.49
C MET A 46 0.18 22.34 2.88
N LEU A 47 -0.87 22.64 2.10
CA LEU A 47 -1.80 23.72 2.40
C LEU A 47 -2.60 23.43 3.68
N VAL A 48 -3.10 22.21 3.86
CA VAL A 48 -3.89 21.81 5.02
C VAL A 48 -3.05 21.81 6.29
N THR A 49 -1.85 21.25 6.25
CA THR A 49 -0.93 21.25 7.41
C THR A 49 -0.25 22.60 7.64
N GLY A 50 -0.28 23.48 6.63
CA GLY A 50 0.33 24.81 6.66
C GLY A 50 1.85 24.76 6.71
N VAL A 51 2.47 23.79 6.02
CA VAL A 51 3.92 23.63 5.91
C VAL A 51 4.38 23.68 4.45
N PRO A 52 5.57 24.23 4.15
CA PRO A 52 6.50 24.84 5.09
C PRO A 52 5.98 26.19 5.62
N TYR A 53 6.34 26.55 6.85
CA TYR A 53 5.83 27.77 7.52
C TYR A 53 6.14 29.06 6.76
N ILE A 54 7.25 29.11 6.02
CA ILE A 54 7.62 30.25 5.18
C ILE A 54 6.63 30.51 4.03
N ALA A 55 5.81 29.52 3.66
CA ALA A 55 4.77 29.69 2.64
C ALA A 55 3.47 30.28 3.22
N ARG A 56 3.30 30.34 4.56
CA ARG A 56 2.08 30.84 5.20
C ARG A 56 1.72 32.30 4.87
N PRO A 57 2.64 33.26 4.65
CA PRO A 57 2.25 34.59 4.19
C PRO A 57 1.43 34.58 2.88
N ALA A 58 1.70 33.63 1.98
CA ALA A 58 0.95 33.48 0.73
C ALA A 58 -0.47 32.93 0.98
N TYR A 59 -0.62 31.93 1.85
CA TYR A 59 -1.87 31.16 2.00
C TYR A 59 -2.66 31.45 3.29
N GLY A 60 -2.11 32.27 4.20
CA GLY A 60 -2.71 32.69 5.48
C GLY A 60 -1.79 32.46 6.67
N LEU A 61 -1.52 33.50 7.48
CA LEU A 61 -0.46 33.44 8.49
C LEU A 61 -0.78 32.50 9.67
N ARG A 62 -1.98 32.62 10.23
CA ARG A 62 -2.45 31.84 11.40
C ARG A 62 -3.45 30.75 11.04
N LYS A 63 -4.26 31.01 10.01
CA LYS A 63 -5.29 30.12 9.47
C LYS A 63 -5.31 30.21 7.95
N PRO A 64 -5.86 29.21 7.24
CA PRO A 64 -6.04 29.28 5.79
C PRO A 64 -6.84 30.53 5.37
N LYS A 65 -6.42 31.20 4.30
CA LYS A 65 -7.20 32.29 3.66
C LYS A 65 -8.49 31.75 3.05
N ASN A 66 -8.41 30.56 2.44
CA ASN A 66 -9.54 29.87 1.85
C ASN A 66 -10.01 28.79 2.82
N ARG A 67 -11.27 28.90 3.25
CA ARG A 67 -11.86 27.97 4.22
C ARG A 67 -12.14 26.59 3.62
N VAL A 68 -12.42 26.51 2.32
CA VAL A 68 -12.62 25.24 1.60
C VAL A 68 -11.32 24.91 0.84
N PRO A 69 -10.66 23.77 1.14
CA PRO A 69 -9.47 23.34 0.42
C PRO A 69 -9.79 22.66 -0.92
N GLY A 70 -8.75 22.30 -1.65
CA GLY A 70 -8.83 21.60 -2.94
C GLY A 70 -8.66 22.53 -4.13
N THR A 71 -7.96 22.02 -5.14
CA THR A 71 -7.55 22.77 -6.33
C THR A 71 -8.18 22.21 -7.59
N ASP A 72 -8.00 20.92 -7.82
CA ASP A 72 -8.38 20.28 -9.09
C ASP A 72 -9.82 19.82 -9.07
N VAL A 73 -10.53 20.05 -10.18
CA VAL A 73 -11.97 19.87 -10.27
C VAL A 73 -12.37 19.35 -11.65
N ALA A 74 -13.34 18.44 -11.67
CA ALA A 74 -14.12 18.13 -12.85
C ALA A 74 -15.61 18.08 -12.50
N GLY A 75 -16.43 18.64 -13.39
CA GLY A 75 -17.85 18.63 -13.19
C GLY A 75 -18.66 19.27 -14.30
N THR A 76 -19.88 19.68 -13.97
CA THR A 76 -20.81 20.29 -14.93
C THR A 76 -21.00 21.75 -14.60
N VAL A 77 -20.96 22.62 -15.61
CA VAL A 77 -21.32 24.04 -15.44
C VAL A 77 -22.78 24.13 -15.01
N GLU A 78 -23.02 24.74 -13.86
CA GLU A 78 -24.34 24.95 -13.27
C GLU A 78 -24.89 26.33 -13.66
N ALA A 79 -24.05 27.35 -13.57
CA ALA A 79 -24.40 28.73 -13.90
C ALA A 79 -23.16 29.49 -14.37
N VAL A 80 -23.38 30.57 -15.13
CA VAL A 80 -22.33 31.45 -15.64
C VAL A 80 -22.63 32.89 -15.24
N GLY A 81 -21.59 33.63 -14.88
CA GLY A 81 -21.70 35.07 -14.62
C GLY A 81 -21.76 35.89 -15.91
N GLN A 82 -21.99 37.20 -15.79
CA GLN A 82 -22.01 38.08 -16.95
C GLN A 82 -20.65 38.08 -17.67
N GLY A 83 -20.67 38.19 -19.00
CA GLY A 83 -19.47 38.24 -19.84
C GLY A 83 -18.85 36.87 -20.18
N VAL A 84 -19.36 35.76 -19.63
CA VAL A 84 -18.94 34.41 -20.03
C VAL A 84 -19.69 33.98 -21.29
N THR A 85 -18.97 33.71 -22.37
CA THR A 85 -19.55 33.33 -23.68
C THR A 85 -19.11 31.93 -24.15
N GLU A 86 -17.95 31.44 -23.70
CA GLU A 86 -17.39 30.15 -24.15
C GLU A 86 -17.97 28.94 -23.42
N LEU A 87 -18.57 29.14 -22.25
CA LEU A 87 -19.15 28.09 -21.41
C LEU A 87 -20.62 28.39 -21.13
N ARG A 88 -21.43 27.35 -21.03
CA ARG A 88 -22.87 27.45 -20.73
C ARG A 88 -23.29 26.37 -19.72
N PRO A 89 -24.40 26.58 -19.00
CA PRO A 89 -24.98 25.54 -18.14
C PRO A 89 -25.16 24.21 -18.88
N GLY A 90 -24.77 23.11 -18.23
CA GLY A 90 -24.78 21.76 -18.80
C GLY A 90 -23.46 21.29 -19.42
N ASP A 91 -22.51 22.19 -19.71
CA ASP A 91 -21.22 21.77 -20.26
C ASP A 91 -20.40 20.95 -19.24
N GLU A 92 -19.83 19.83 -19.68
CA GLU A 92 -18.87 19.05 -18.89
C GLU A 92 -17.47 19.67 -18.98
N VAL A 93 -16.89 20.02 -17.84
CA VAL A 93 -15.61 20.73 -17.76
C VAL A 93 -14.65 20.08 -16.77
N PHE A 94 -13.36 20.34 -16.98
CA PHE A 94 -12.32 20.10 -15.98
C PHE A 94 -11.36 21.29 -15.92
N GLY A 95 -10.73 21.48 -14.78
CA GLY A 95 -9.90 22.64 -14.54
C GLY A 95 -9.44 22.75 -13.10
N TRP A 96 -9.22 23.99 -12.66
CA TRP A 96 -8.84 24.30 -11.29
C TRP A 96 -9.69 25.42 -10.70
N CYS A 97 -9.95 25.32 -9.41
CA CYS A 97 -10.62 26.35 -8.64
C CYS A 97 -10.11 26.32 -7.20
N THR A 98 -10.32 27.42 -6.46
CA THR A 98 -10.16 27.37 -5.01
C THR A 98 -11.40 26.75 -4.39
N GLY A 99 -11.24 25.71 -3.57
CA GLY A 99 -12.34 25.10 -2.83
C GLY A 99 -13.00 23.94 -3.57
N ALA A 100 -12.22 23.16 -4.32
CA ALA A 100 -12.73 22.01 -5.09
C ALA A 100 -13.32 20.89 -4.22
N PHE A 101 -12.99 20.80 -2.92
CA PHE A 101 -13.57 19.81 -2.00
C PHE A 101 -14.95 20.24 -1.49
N ALA A 102 -15.89 20.44 -2.42
CA ALA A 102 -17.28 20.83 -2.17
C ALA A 102 -18.20 20.30 -3.27
N GLU A 103 -19.52 20.35 -3.06
CA GLU A 103 -20.50 20.03 -4.11
C GLU A 103 -20.55 21.07 -5.24
N TYR A 104 -20.19 22.32 -4.96
CA TYR A 104 -20.10 23.38 -5.95
C TYR A 104 -18.89 24.29 -5.69
N ALA A 105 -18.29 24.79 -6.77
CA ALA A 105 -17.19 25.75 -6.71
C ALA A 105 -17.32 26.80 -7.81
N CYS A 106 -16.89 28.03 -7.51
CA CYS A 106 -16.76 29.11 -8.50
C CYS A 106 -15.30 29.33 -8.86
N ALA A 107 -15.03 29.60 -10.14
CA ALA A 107 -13.76 30.12 -10.61
C ALA A 107 -13.95 30.86 -11.94
N SER A 108 -12.93 31.61 -12.35
CA SER A 108 -12.89 32.25 -13.67
C SER A 108 -13.17 31.23 -14.78
N ALA A 109 -13.96 31.62 -15.78
CA ALA A 109 -14.24 30.78 -16.95
C ALA A 109 -12.95 30.32 -17.66
N ASP A 110 -11.88 31.12 -17.60
CA ASP A 110 -10.58 30.79 -18.19
C ASP A 110 -9.94 29.53 -17.56
N HIS A 111 -10.29 29.20 -16.31
CA HIS A 111 -9.74 28.06 -15.59
C HIS A 111 -10.29 26.70 -16.05
N PHE A 112 -11.34 26.69 -16.87
CA PHE A 112 -12.04 25.47 -17.24
C PHE A 112 -12.02 25.22 -18.74
N VAL A 113 -11.68 24.01 -19.14
CA VAL A 113 -11.81 23.55 -20.52
C VAL A 113 -12.79 22.39 -20.57
N ALA A 114 -13.32 22.10 -21.77
CA ALA A 114 -14.22 20.98 -21.96
C ALA A 114 -13.57 19.65 -21.53
N LYS A 115 -14.31 18.83 -20.79
CA LYS A 115 -13.87 17.50 -20.36
C LYS A 115 -13.54 16.62 -21.59
N PRO A 116 -12.42 15.88 -21.59
CA PRO A 116 -12.16 14.91 -22.65
C PRO A 116 -13.30 13.89 -22.71
N ALA A 117 -13.82 13.62 -23.91
CA ALA A 117 -14.97 12.74 -24.08
C ALA A 117 -14.66 11.28 -23.70
N ASN A 118 -13.38 10.89 -23.75
CA ASN A 118 -12.90 9.54 -23.45
C ASN A 118 -12.59 9.29 -21.96
N LEU A 119 -12.86 10.26 -21.07
CA LEU A 119 -12.59 10.13 -19.63
C LEU A 119 -13.87 10.24 -18.80
N THR A 120 -13.86 9.64 -17.61
CA THR A 120 -14.83 9.92 -16.54
C THR A 120 -14.51 11.24 -15.84
N PHE A 121 -15.41 11.72 -14.95
CA PHE A 121 -15.12 12.91 -14.13
C PHE A 121 -13.95 12.68 -13.19
N GLU A 122 -13.83 11.51 -12.57
CA GLU A 122 -12.75 11.15 -11.65
C GLU A 122 -11.39 11.17 -12.36
N GLN A 123 -11.34 10.63 -13.58
CA GLN A 123 -10.13 10.66 -14.39
C GLN A 123 -9.78 12.09 -14.84
N ALA A 124 -10.78 12.89 -15.22
CA ALA A 124 -10.57 14.27 -15.63
C ALA A 124 -10.09 15.16 -14.47
N ALA A 125 -10.62 14.96 -13.26
CA ALA A 125 -10.21 15.68 -12.06
C ALA A 125 -8.76 15.37 -11.67
N ALA A 126 -8.22 14.20 -12.04
CA ALA A 126 -6.83 13.84 -11.75
C ALA A 126 -5.78 14.57 -12.62
N ILE A 127 -6.20 15.30 -13.66
CA ILE A 127 -5.29 15.93 -14.62
C ILE A 127 -4.63 17.18 -14.02
N GLY A 128 -5.41 18.06 -13.38
CA GLY A 128 -5.08 19.47 -13.18
C GLY A 128 -3.62 19.80 -12.82
N VAL A 129 -3.26 19.80 -11.53
CA VAL A 129 -1.94 20.23 -11.04
C VAL A 129 -0.84 19.28 -11.51
N SER A 130 -1.06 17.96 -11.35
CA SER A 130 -0.01 16.96 -11.61
C SER A 130 0.38 16.89 -13.09
N ALA A 131 -0.60 16.80 -13.99
CA ALA A 131 -0.30 16.71 -15.42
C ALA A 131 0.20 18.04 -15.99
N SER A 132 -0.34 19.18 -15.54
CA SER A 132 0.16 20.51 -15.96
C SER A 132 1.62 20.70 -15.54
N THR A 133 1.96 20.28 -14.31
CA THR A 133 3.34 20.32 -13.83
C THR A 133 4.24 19.41 -14.66
N ALA A 134 3.84 18.17 -14.94
CA ALA A 134 4.59 17.25 -15.80
C ALA A 134 4.83 17.87 -17.20
N LEU A 135 3.78 18.43 -17.81
CA LEU A 135 3.86 19.04 -19.13
C LEU A 135 4.85 20.21 -19.15
N GLN A 136 4.74 21.16 -18.21
CA GLN A 136 5.62 22.32 -18.17
C GLN A 136 7.07 21.94 -17.87
N LEU A 137 7.30 20.92 -17.04
CA LEU A 137 8.64 20.41 -16.75
C LEU A 137 9.27 19.79 -18.00
N LEU A 138 8.51 19.00 -18.75
CA LEU A 138 9.04 18.28 -19.92
C LEU A 138 9.12 19.15 -21.17
N ARG A 139 8.09 19.95 -21.45
CA ARG A 139 7.98 20.81 -22.64
C ARG A 139 8.83 22.07 -22.52
N ASP A 140 8.74 22.78 -21.39
CA ASP A 140 9.26 24.15 -21.31
C ASP A 140 10.65 24.19 -20.66
N GLN A 141 10.85 23.38 -19.62
CA GLN A 141 12.10 23.38 -18.86
C GLN A 141 13.12 22.38 -19.41
N ALA A 142 12.75 21.10 -19.48
CA ALA A 142 13.59 20.08 -20.07
C ALA A 142 13.73 20.30 -21.58
N LYS A 143 12.65 20.75 -22.25
CA LYS A 143 12.55 20.87 -23.71
C LYS A 143 12.88 19.56 -24.41
N VAL A 144 12.29 18.48 -23.89
CA VAL A 144 12.54 17.10 -24.33
C VAL A 144 12.36 16.99 -25.85
N GLN A 145 13.37 16.41 -26.49
CA GLN A 145 13.37 16.06 -27.91
C GLN A 145 13.25 14.54 -28.10
N PRO A 146 12.74 14.07 -29.25
CA PRO A 146 12.72 12.65 -29.57
C PRO A 146 14.11 12.01 -29.44
N GLY A 147 14.17 10.80 -28.84
CA GLY A 147 15.40 10.05 -28.61
C GLY A 147 16.21 10.48 -27.38
N GLN A 148 15.84 11.56 -26.69
CA GLN A 148 16.50 11.92 -25.43
C GLN A 148 16.15 10.96 -24.30
N LYS A 149 17.09 10.78 -23.37
CA LYS A 149 16.94 9.90 -22.21
C LYS A 149 16.41 10.66 -21.01
N VAL A 150 15.23 10.28 -20.54
CA VAL A 150 14.55 10.91 -19.40
C VAL A 150 14.42 9.91 -18.27
N LEU A 151 14.93 10.26 -17.08
CA LEU A 151 14.67 9.50 -15.86
C LEU A 151 13.63 10.20 -14.98
N VAL A 152 12.64 9.45 -14.51
CA VAL A 152 11.62 9.92 -13.57
C VAL A 152 11.78 9.16 -12.26
N ASN A 153 12.34 9.80 -11.23
CA ASN A 153 12.38 9.24 -9.88
C ASN A 153 11.05 9.49 -9.17
N GLY A 154 10.45 8.44 -8.61
CA GLY A 154 9.08 8.47 -8.11
C GLY A 154 8.04 8.34 -9.24
N ALA A 155 8.33 7.51 -10.25
CA ALA A 155 7.51 7.33 -11.46
C ALA A 155 6.08 6.84 -11.19
N SER A 156 5.81 6.28 -10.01
CA SER A 156 4.50 5.77 -9.63
C SER A 156 3.63 6.75 -8.83
N GLY A 157 4.14 7.94 -8.51
CA GLY A 157 3.36 8.98 -7.82
C GLY A 157 2.47 9.79 -8.78
N GLY A 158 1.57 10.62 -8.24
CA GLY A 158 0.61 11.41 -9.04
C GLY A 158 1.26 12.24 -10.16
N LEU A 159 2.38 12.92 -9.88
CA LEU A 159 3.16 13.62 -10.91
C LEU A 159 3.95 12.65 -11.81
N GLY A 160 4.54 11.61 -11.22
CA GLY A 160 5.42 10.67 -11.90
C GLY A 160 4.73 9.93 -13.04
N THR A 161 3.48 9.51 -12.84
CA THR A 161 2.70 8.78 -13.84
C THR A 161 2.40 9.64 -15.08
N PHE A 162 2.13 10.94 -14.89
CA PHE A 162 2.02 11.88 -16.03
C PHE A 162 3.36 12.17 -16.66
N ALA A 163 4.43 12.35 -15.88
CA ALA A 163 5.75 12.64 -16.42
C ALA A 163 6.28 11.52 -17.33
N VAL A 164 6.08 10.26 -16.96
CA VAL A 164 6.45 9.12 -17.82
C VAL A 164 5.71 9.20 -19.16
N GLN A 165 4.38 9.34 -19.11
CA GLN A 165 3.54 9.34 -20.32
C GLN A 165 3.80 10.55 -21.23
N VAL A 166 3.96 11.74 -20.66
CA VAL A 166 4.25 12.96 -21.43
C VAL A 166 5.64 12.89 -22.06
N ALA A 167 6.65 12.37 -21.35
CA ALA A 167 7.98 12.20 -21.91
C ALA A 167 7.95 11.21 -23.08
N LYS A 168 7.21 10.10 -22.94
CA LYS A 168 6.96 9.16 -24.04
C LYS A 168 6.21 9.79 -25.20
N ALA A 169 5.21 10.63 -24.94
CA ALA A 169 4.46 11.34 -25.97
C ALA A 169 5.35 12.30 -26.79
N PHE A 170 6.44 12.79 -26.21
CA PHE A 170 7.48 13.59 -26.88
C PHE A 170 8.59 12.75 -27.53
N GLY A 171 8.46 11.42 -27.52
CA GLY A 171 9.40 10.52 -28.18
C GLY A 171 10.67 10.24 -27.40
N ALA A 172 10.71 10.51 -26.10
CA ALA A 172 11.87 10.18 -25.25
C ALA A 172 11.98 8.67 -25.00
N GLU A 173 13.20 8.24 -24.66
CA GLU A 173 13.47 6.98 -23.97
C GLU A 173 13.36 7.23 -22.46
N VAL A 174 12.39 6.61 -21.81
CA VAL A 174 11.99 6.91 -20.43
C VAL A 174 12.38 5.78 -19.50
N THR A 175 13.15 6.13 -18.48
CA THR A 175 13.43 5.26 -17.33
C THR A 175 12.60 5.71 -16.14
N GLY A 176 11.71 4.85 -15.66
CA GLY A 176 10.94 5.09 -14.43
C GLY A 176 11.61 4.45 -13.22
N VAL A 177 11.73 5.17 -12.09
CA VAL A 177 12.18 4.59 -10.82
C VAL A 177 10.99 4.49 -9.86
N CYS A 178 10.70 3.28 -9.37
CA CYS A 178 9.60 3.03 -8.45
C CYS A 178 9.89 1.84 -7.54
N SER A 179 8.99 1.57 -6.59
CA SER A 179 9.04 0.33 -5.81
C SER A 179 8.61 -0.86 -6.66
N THR A 180 9.02 -2.05 -6.26
CA THR A 180 8.75 -3.32 -6.97
C THR A 180 7.29 -3.51 -7.33
N ARG A 181 6.38 -3.25 -6.37
CA ARG A 181 4.93 -3.39 -6.58
C ARG A 181 4.37 -2.54 -7.72
N ASN A 182 5.06 -1.44 -8.07
CA ASN A 182 4.63 -0.50 -9.10
C ASN A 182 5.32 -0.71 -10.45
N VAL A 183 6.26 -1.66 -10.56
CA VAL A 183 7.06 -1.86 -11.77
C VAL A 183 6.20 -2.12 -13.00
N ASN A 184 5.21 -3.02 -12.89
CA ASN A 184 4.34 -3.36 -14.02
C ASN A 184 3.44 -2.19 -14.42
N MET A 185 2.95 -1.42 -13.46
CA MET A 185 2.17 -0.21 -13.74
C MET A 185 3.01 0.83 -14.47
N VAL A 186 4.23 1.12 -13.98
CA VAL A 186 5.13 2.11 -14.62
C VAL A 186 5.54 1.68 -16.03
N ARG A 187 5.73 0.37 -16.28
CA ARG A 187 5.92 -0.15 -17.64
C ARG A 187 4.68 0.04 -18.51
N SER A 188 3.49 -0.25 -17.97
CA SER A 188 2.23 -0.16 -18.73
C SER A 188 1.89 1.25 -19.22
N ILE A 189 2.39 2.27 -18.51
CA ILE A 189 2.24 3.69 -18.91
C ILE A 189 3.38 4.18 -19.82
N GLY A 190 4.22 3.27 -20.32
CA GLY A 190 5.15 3.54 -21.41
C GLY A 190 6.62 3.67 -21.04
N ALA A 191 7.03 3.48 -19.78
CA ALA A 191 8.45 3.48 -19.45
C ALA A 191 9.19 2.35 -20.18
N ASP A 192 10.24 2.69 -20.94
CA ASP A 192 11.07 1.74 -21.71
C ASP A 192 11.91 0.88 -20.76
N ARG A 193 12.40 1.50 -19.69
CA ARG A 193 13.10 0.84 -18.59
C ARG A 193 12.44 1.20 -17.27
N VAL A 194 12.37 0.24 -16.35
CA VAL A 194 11.95 0.49 -14.98
C VAL A 194 13.01 -0.02 -14.02
N ILE A 195 13.48 0.89 -13.17
CA ILE A 195 14.41 0.62 -12.08
C ILE A 195 13.58 0.43 -10.81
N ASP A 196 13.66 -0.78 -10.26
CA ASP A 196 13.17 -1.07 -8.93
C ASP A 196 14.20 -0.57 -7.91
N TYR A 197 13.90 0.53 -7.21
CA TYR A 197 14.87 1.14 -6.28
C TYR A 197 15.23 0.23 -5.11
N THR A 198 14.48 -0.85 -4.87
CA THR A 198 14.79 -1.83 -3.82
C THR A 198 15.89 -2.81 -4.24
N ARG A 199 16.20 -2.86 -5.54
CA ARG A 199 17.16 -3.80 -6.15
C ARG A 199 18.32 -3.07 -6.82
N GLU A 200 18.03 -1.94 -7.45
CA GLU A 200 18.99 -1.17 -8.25
C GLU A 200 19.01 0.30 -7.81
N ASP A 201 20.21 0.85 -7.66
CA ASP A 201 20.41 2.29 -7.47
C ASP A 201 20.69 2.93 -8.84
N PHE A 202 19.78 3.79 -9.30
CA PHE A 202 19.91 4.45 -10.60
C PHE A 202 21.16 5.33 -10.71
N THR A 203 21.75 5.76 -9.59
CA THR A 203 22.98 6.58 -9.56
C THR A 203 24.27 5.77 -9.70
N GLN A 204 24.21 4.44 -9.61
CA GLN A 204 25.35 3.53 -9.77
C GLN A 204 25.42 2.93 -11.19
N GLY A 205 24.44 3.24 -12.03
CA GLY A 205 24.37 2.76 -13.41
C GLY A 205 25.39 3.41 -14.36
N LYS A 206 25.63 2.74 -15.48
CA LYS A 206 26.43 3.28 -16.60
C LYS A 206 25.65 4.24 -17.49
N GLU A 207 24.33 4.22 -17.42
CA GLU A 207 23.47 5.09 -18.23
C GLU A 207 23.62 6.57 -17.83
N ARG A 208 23.36 7.43 -18.81
CA ARG A 208 23.37 8.88 -18.67
C ARG A 208 22.07 9.44 -19.22
N TYR A 209 21.51 10.42 -18.53
CA TYR A 209 20.21 11.00 -18.85
C TYR A 209 20.33 12.46 -19.26
N ASP A 210 19.57 12.87 -20.26
CA ASP A 210 19.45 14.26 -20.70
C ASP A 210 18.57 15.08 -19.76
N PHE A 211 17.59 14.42 -19.13
CA PHE A 211 16.76 15.01 -18.10
C PHE A 211 16.50 14.03 -16.96
N ILE A 212 16.63 14.52 -15.73
CA ILE A 212 16.20 13.80 -14.53
C ILE A 212 15.12 14.64 -13.85
N LEU A 213 13.93 14.06 -13.69
CA LEU A 213 12.90 14.55 -12.79
C LEU A 213 12.98 13.76 -11.49
N ASP A 214 13.51 14.37 -10.45
CA ASP A 214 13.68 13.77 -9.14
C ASP A 214 12.58 14.21 -8.15
N ASN A 215 11.47 13.48 -8.10
CA ASN A 215 10.36 13.78 -7.19
C ASN A 215 10.62 13.30 -5.75
N VAL A 216 11.62 12.44 -5.55
CA VAL A 216 11.88 11.77 -4.25
C VAL A 216 13.06 12.40 -3.52
N GLY A 217 14.10 12.84 -4.23
CA GLY A 217 15.26 13.51 -3.63
C GLY A 217 16.02 12.63 -2.62
N ASN A 218 16.05 11.31 -2.83
CA ASN A 218 16.66 10.33 -1.95
C ASN A 218 18.17 10.09 -2.21
N HIS A 219 18.76 10.77 -3.19
CA HIS A 219 20.19 10.71 -3.48
C HIS A 219 20.84 12.09 -3.35
N SER A 220 22.16 12.10 -3.10
CA SER A 220 22.92 13.36 -3.07
C SER A 220 22.97 14.00 -4.45
N LEU A 221 23.01 15.34 -4.49
CA LEU A 221 23.13 16.08 -5.76
C LEU A 221 24.33 15.61 -6.60
N SER A 222 25.45 15.28 -5.96
CA SER A 222 26.63 14.75 -6.65
C SER A 222 26.34 13.40 -7.30
N ALA A 223 25.69 12.47 -6.59
CA ALA A 223 25.34 11.16 -7.12
C ALA A 223 24.39 11.26 -8.33
N THR A 224 23.34 12.08 -8.23
CA THR A 224 22.39 12.31 -9.33
C THR A 224 23.05 13.01 -10.53
N ARG A 225 23.97 13.96 -10.30
CA ARG A 225 24.70 14.64 -11.38
C ARG A 225 25.65 13.74 -12.15
N ARG A 226 26.23 12.70 -11.52
CA ARG A 226 27.12 11.74 -12.19
C ARG A 226 26.42 10.94 -13.29
N VAL A 227 25.09 10.80 -13.18
CA VAL A 227 24.28 10.08 -14.16
C VAL A 227 23.55 11.02 -15.14
N LEU A 228 23.83 12.32 -15.11
CA LEU A 228 23.41 13.23 -16.18
C LEU A 228 24.45 13.24 -17.31
N THR A 229 23.99 13.51 -18.53
CA THR A 229 24.90 13.92 -19.62
C THR A 229 25.60 15.24 -19.27
N PRO A 230 26.71 15.61 -19.94
CA PRO A 230 27.41 16.87 -19.67
C PRO A 230 26.51 18.11 -19.79
N THR A 231 25.51 18.06 -20.67
CA THR A 231 24.49 19.11 -20.89
C THR A 231 23.14 18.78 -20.26
N GLY A 232 23.08 17.71 -19.47
CA GLY A 232 21.85 17.21 -18.87
C GLY A 232 21.26 18.18 -17.85
N LYS A 233 19.94 18.09 -17.67
CA LYS A 233 19.18 18.95 -16.75
C LYS A 233 18.61 18.12 -15.60
N LEU A 234 18.60 18.68 -14.40
CA LEU A 234 18.00 18.05 -13.23
C LEU A 234 16.95 18.97 -12.61
N GLN A 235 15.72 18.46 -12.53
CA GLN A 235 14.67 19.06 -11.73
C GLN A 235 14.50 18.24 -10.45
N VAL A 236 14.72 18.85 -9.29
CA VAL A 236 14.33 18.26 -8.01
C VAL A 236 12.95 18.79 -7.65
N ASN A 237 11.99 17.90 -7.51
CA ASN A 237 10.61 18.21 -7.15
C ASN A 237 10.16 17.43 -5.91
N ASN A 238 11.05 17.38 -4.91
CA ASN A 238 10.67 16.99 -3.56
C ASN A 238 10.13 18.25 -2.86
N GLY A 239 9.01 18.16 -2.15
CA GLY A 239 8.46 19.27 -1.35
C GLY A 239 8.68 19.12 0.15
N THR A 240 9.20 17.98 0.61
CA THR A 240 9.22 17.58 2.03
C THR A 240 10.63 17.45 2.65
N SER A 241 11.71 17.50 1.86
CA SER A 241 13.08 17.17 2.32
C SER A 241 13.86 18.23 3.11
N GLY A 242 13.29 19.40 3.41
CA GLY A 242 14.02 20.44 4.20
C GLY A 242 13.29 20.95 5.44
N GLY A 243 12.44 20.11 6.03
CA GLY A 243 11.82 20.34 7.34
C GLY A 243 10.68 21.36 7.32
N ARG A 244 10.02 21.52 8.48
CA ARG A 244 8.76 22.29 8.64
C ARG A 244 8.87 23.78 8.33
N TRP A 245 10.08 24.35 8.38
CA TRP A 245 10.31 25.79 8.21
C TRP A 245 10.61 26.20 6.77
N PHE A 246 11.52 25.48 6.10
CA PHE A 246 12.04 25.91 4.80
C PHE A 246 11.63 25.00 3.65
N GLY A 247 11.07 23.80 3.92
CA GLY A 247 10.77 22.84 2.87
C GLY A 247 11.98 22.68 1.93
N THR A 248 11.77 22.60 0.63
CA THR A 248 12.88 22.41 -0.33
C THR A 248 13.61 23.67 -0.77
N ILE A 249 13.32 24.83 -0.18
CA ILE A 249 14.01 26.10 -0.49
C ILE A 249 15.53 25.97 -0.26
N GLY A 250 15.97 25.28 0.79
CA GLY A 250 17.40 25.06 1.04
C GLY A 250 18.10 24.19 -0.02
N THR A 251 17.43 23.15 -0.51
CA THR A 251 17.94 22.27 -1.58
C THR A 251 17.95 22.98 -2.92
N VAL A 252 16.87 23.70 -3.23
CA VAL A 252 16.68 24.52 -4.44
C VAL A 252 17.73 25.62 -4.54
N MET A 253 18.01 26.34 -3.44
CA MET A 253 19.06 27.36 -3.40
C MET A 253 20.46 26.76 -3.58
N LYS A 254 20.75 25.61 -2.98
CA LYS A 254 22.03 24.89 -3.20
C LYS A 254 22.19 24.44 -4.66
N THR A 255 21.13 23.94 -5.29
CA THR A 255 21.15 23.58 -6.72
C THR A 255 21.36 24.80 -7.63
N ALA A 256 20.65 25.90 -7.39
CA ALA A 256 20.78 27.12 -8.18
C ALA A 256 22.14 27.82 -7.98
N ALA A 257 22.76 27.69 -6.81
CA ALA A 257 24.13 28.15 -6.58
C ALA A 257 25.15 27.28 -7.33
N ALA A 258 24.96 25.95 -7.31
CA ALA A 258 25.85 25.02 -8.00
C ALA A 258 25.80 25.16 -9.53
N SER A 259 24.64 25.49 -10.13
CA SER A 259 24.49 25.69 -11.58
C SER A 259 25.33 26.84 -12.15
N ARG A 260 25.88 27.73 -11.30
CA ARG A 260 26.79 28.80 -11.73
C ARG A 260 28.21 28.31 -12.00
N PHE A 261 28.56 27.11 -11.52
CA PHE A 261 29.90 26.53 -11.60
C PHE A 261 29.96 25.26 -12.46
N VAL A 262 28.83 24.85 -13.06
CA VAL A 262 28.71 23.58 -13.78
C VAL A 262 27.88 23.77 -15.04
N HIS A 263 28.20 23.05 -16.12
CA HIS A 263 27.47 23.15 -17.40
C HIS A 263 26.05 22.57 -17.38
N GLN A 264 25.65 21.92 -16.27
CA GLN A 264 24.33 21.34 -16.06
C GLN A 264 23.36 22.40 -15.50
N GLN A 265 22.14 22.45 -16.03
CA GLN A 265 21.11 23.38 -15.53
C GLN A 265 20.37 22.76 -14.33
N LEU A 266 20.46 23.44 -13.20
CA LEU A 266 19.81 23.08 -11.94
C LEU A 266 19.02 24.31 -11.48
N GLY A 267 17.70 24.21 -11.28
CA GLY A 267 16.96 25.41 -10.91
C GLY A 267 15.55 25.20 -10.38
N PRO A 268 15.04 26.15 -9.58
CA PRO A 268 13.63 26.21 -9.24
C PRO A 268 12.76 26.42 -10.48
N SER A 269 11.54 25.92 -10.44
CA SER A 269 10.51 26.36 -11.37
C SER A 269 9.21 26.58 -10.61
N ILE A 270 8.74 27.83 -10.62
CA ILE A 270 7.40 28.17 -10.15
C ILE A 270 6.47 27.90 -11.32
N LYS A 271 5.54 26.97 -11.13
CA LYS A 271 4.62 26.51 -12.16
C LYS A 271 3.20 26.94 -11.79
N PHE A 272 2.47 27.48 -12.76
CA PHE A 272 1.08 27.91 -12.59
C PHE A 272 0.21 27.19 -13.59
N GLN A 273 -0.97 26.75 -13.15
CA GLN A 273 -1.99 26.23 -14.06
C GLN A 273 -2.45 27.34 -15.00
N ASN A 274 -2.65 26.99 -16.26
CA ASN A 274 -3.16 27.90 -17.27
C ASN A 274 -3.97 27.11 -18.30
N ARG A 275 -4.88 27.81 -18.99
CA ARG A 275 -5.79 27.23 -19.98
C ARG A 275 -5.06 26.51 -21.11
N LYS A 276 -3.95 27.08 -21.61
CA LYS A 276 -3.20 26.53 -22.75
C LYS A 276 -2.66 25.14 -22.46
N ASP A 277 -2.20 24.90 -21.23
CA ASP A 277 -1.70 23.60 -20.81
C ASP A 277 -2.80 22.56 -20.67
N LEU A 278 -3.97 22.94 -20.14
CA LEU A 278 -5.12 22.02 -20.10
C LEU A 278 -5.59 21.63 -21.50
N VAL A 279 -5.62 22.57 -22.45
CA VAL A 279 -5.94 22.29 -23.86
C VAL A 279 -4.92 21.33 -24.47
N ALA A 280 -3.63 21.54 -24.23
CA ALA A 280 -2.58 20.65 -24.73
C ALA A 280 -2.70 19.23 -24.13
N LEU A 281 -2.96 19.13 -22.82
CA LEU A 281 -3.17 17.86 -22.13
C LEU A 281 -4.42 17.14 -22.63
N LYS A 282 -5.52 17.86 -22.84
CA LYS A 282 -6.74 17.33 -23.47
C LYS A 282 -6.40 16.69 -24.82
N GLY A 283 -5.63 17.37 -25.67
CA GLY A 283 -5.20 16.83 -26.95
C GLY A 283 -4.39 15.52 -26.83
N LEU A 284 -3.46 15.45 -25.87
CA LEU A 284 -2.68 14.22 -25.62
C LEU A 284 -3.56 13.07 -25.11
N ILE A 285 -4.56 13.37 -24.28
CA ILE A 285 -5.49 12.40 -23.70
C ILE A 285 -6.46 11.85 -24.75
N GLU A 286 -7.03 12.72 -25.59
CA GLU A 286 -7.92 12.32 -26.67
C GLU A 286 -7.17 11.50 -27.73
N ALA A 287 -5.89 11.82 -27.96
CA ALA A 287 -4.98 11.00 -28.76
C ALA A 287 -4.51 9.70 -28.07
N ARG A 288 -4.99 9.41 -26.85
CA ARG A 288 -4.63 8.24 -26.02
C ARG A 288 -3.14 8.10 -25.72
N LYS A 289 -2.39 9.21 -25.78
CA LYS A 289 -0.97 9.26 -25.41
C LYS A 289 -0.76 9.40 -23.91
N VAL A 290 -1.76 9.91 -23.20
CA VAL A 290 -1.76 10.09 -21.75
C VAL A 290 -3.09 9.56 -21.20
N THR A 291 -3.03 8.69 -20.21
CA THR A 291 -4.18 8.18 -19.48
C THR A 291 -3.96 8.42 -17.98
N PRO A 292 -4.88 9.13 -17.28
CA PRO A 292 -4.77 9.32 -15.84
C PRO A 292 -4.77 8.00 -15.08
N VAL A 293 -3.85 7.86 -14.13
CA VAL A 293 -3.78 6.72 -13.20
C VAL A 293 -4.36 7.15 -11.86
N ILE A 294 -5.48 6.54 -11.45
CA ILE A 294 -6.19 6.86 -10.20
C ILE A 294 -6.05 5.74 -9.17
N ASP A 295 -5.90 6.10 -7.90
CA ASP A 295 -5.73 5.15 -6.78
C ASP A 295 -7.03 4.84 -6.01
N GLY A 296 -8.17 5.11 -6.65
CA GLY A 296 -9.51 4.85 -6.11
C GLY A 296 -10.20 6.12 -5.57
N PRO A 297 -11.54 6.13 -5.56
CA PRO A 297 -12.30 7.28 -5.09
C PRO A 297 -12.45 7.27 -3.56
N TYR A 298 -12.51 8.46 -2.99
CA TYR A 298 -12.97 8.69 -1.61
C TYR A 298 -14.30 9.45 -1.67
N PRO A 299 -15.27 9.16 -0.77
CA PRO A 299 -16.42 10.04 -0.62
C PRO A 299 -15.94 11.41 -0.12
N LEU A 300 -16.72 12.48 -0.36
CA LEU A 300 -16.36 13.83 0.09
C LEU A 300 -16.05 13.89 1.59
N SER A 301 -16.76 13.12 2.42
CA SER A 301 -16.50 13.01 3.86
C SER A 301 -15.14 12.39 4.21
N GLY A 302 -14.53 11.64 3.28
CA GLY A 302 -13.23 10.97 3.43
C GLY A 302 -12.03 11.83 2.99
N THR A 303 -12.21 13.11 2.64
CA THR A 303 -11.12 13.99 2.17
C THR A 303 -9.97 14.11 3.17
N GLY A 304 -10.26 14.14 4.48
CA GLY A 304 -9.23 14.14 5.52
C GLY A 304 -8.29 12.94 5.43
N GLU A 305 -8.88 11.74 5.31
CA GLU A 305 -8.12 10.49 5.15
C GLU A 305 -7.32 10.48 3.84
N ALA A 306 -7.93 10.92 2.73
CA ALA A 306 -7.26 10.97 1.43
C ALA A 306 -6.04 11.90 1.43
N ILE A 307 -6.13 13.07 2.08
CA ILE A 307 -5.03 14.03 2.18
C ILE A 307 -3.93 13.50 3.14
N GLY A 308 -4.32 12.94 4.29
CA GLY A 308 -3.38 12.31 5.22
C GLY A 308 -2.64 11.13 4.58
N TYR A 309 -3.33 10.36 3.74
CA TYR A 309 -2.78 9.26 2.96
C TYR A 309 -1.69 9.72 1.97
N VAL A 310 -1.97 10.77 1.18
CA VAL A 310 -0.98 11.34 0.25
C VAL A 310 0.22 11.94 1.00
N GLY A 311 -0.02 12.59 2.14
CA GLY A 311 1.02 13.15 3.00
C GLY A 311 2.05 12.15 3.52
N LYS A 312 1.67 10.88 3.66
CA LYS A 312 2.57 9.78 4.09
C LYS A 312 3.51 9.30 2.98
N GLY A 313 3.42 9.83 1.76
CA GLY A 313 4.27 9.43 0.63
C GLY A 313 3.94 8.04 0.06
N HIS A 314 2.82 7.45 0.45
CA HIS A 314 2.39 6.11 0.06
C HIS A 314 1.03 6.17 -0.66
N ALA A 315 1.03 6.60 -1.92
CA ALA A 315 -0.06 6.18 -2.81
C ALA A 315 0.08 4.65 -3.00
N ARG A 316 -1.01 3.93 -2.73
CA ARG A 316 -1.24 2.52 -2.38
C ARG A 316 -0.73 2.02 -1.02
N GLY A 317 -1.62 1.82 -0.04
CA GLY A 317 -1.31 1.29 1.30
C GLY A 317 -1.57 -0.21 1.37
N THR A 318 -0.61 -0.99 1.85
CA THR A 318 -0.76 -2.45 2.03
C THR A 318 -1.72 -2.74 3.17
N VAL A 319 -2.77 -3.51 2.95
CA VAL A 319 -3.71 -3.97 4.00
C VAL A 319 -3.31 -5.36 4.46
N VAL A 320 -3.13 -5.51 5.77
CA VAL A 320 -2.60 -6.73 6.39
C VAL A 320 -3.52 -7.21 7.50
N ILE A 321 -3.75 -8.53 7.57
CA ILE A 321 -4.27 -9.20 8.77
C ILE A 321 -3.16 -10.03 9.42
N THR A 322 -2.91 -9.84 10.72
CA THR A 322 -1.99 -10.66 11.51
C THR A 322 -2.72 -11.35 12.64
N THR A 323 -2.78 -12.69 12.59
CA THR A 323 -3.44 -13.48 13.65
C THR A 323 -2.54 -13.64 14.88
N GLY A 324 -3.15 -13.61 16.07
CA GLY A 324 -2.39 -13.67 17.33
C GLY A 324 -1.48 -12.44 17.52
N GLY A 325 -1.97 -11.26 17.14
CA GLY A 325 -1.21 -10.01 17.12
C GLY A 325 -1.12 -9.30 18.47
N THR A 326 -1.68 -9.86 19.54
CA THR A 326 -1.72 -9.22 20.88
C THR A 326 -0.46 -9.44 21.71
N GLY A 327 0.54 -10.15 21.18
CA GLY A 327 1.82 -10.33 21.87
C GLY A 327 2.84 -11.13 21.05
N GLY A 328 4.04 -11.28 21.60
CA GLY A 328 5.10 -12.11 21.03
C GLY A 328 5.43 -11.78 19.56
N ILE A 329 5.64 -12.80 18.75
CA ILE A 329 6.03 -12.66 17.33
C ILE A 329 4.93 -11.96 16.53
N GLY A 330 3.66 -12.21 16.84
CA GLY A 330 2.52 -11.62 16.12
C GLY A 330 2.49 -10.11 16.29
N MET A 331 2.61 -9.62 17.53
CA MET A 331 2.69 -8.17 17.79
C MET A 331 3.93 -7.56 17.15
N ALA A 332 5.11 -8.19 17.28
CA ALA A 332 6.32 -7.67 16.64
C ALA A 332 6.24 -7.64 15.10
N THR A 333 5.55 -8.61 14.49
CA THR A 333 5.27 -8.63 13.05
C THR A 333 4.32 -7.50 12.68
N ALA A 334 3.25 -7.31 13.45
CA ALA A 334 2.30 -6.22 13.25
C ALA A 334 2.96 -4.84 13.38
N ILE A 335 3.81 -4.62 14.39
CA ILE A 335 4.62 -3.40 14.55
C ILE A 335 5.49 -3.20 13.31
N GLY A 336 6.26 -4.20 12.89
CA GLY A 336 7.14 -4.07 11.74
C GLY A 336 6.40 -3.73 10.44
N LEU A 337 5.25 -4.36 10.18
CA LEU A 337 4.42 -4.06 9.01
C LEU A 337 3.75 -2.68 9.11
N ALA A 338 3.31 -2.28 10.30
CA ALA A 338 2.78 -0.96 10.57
C ALA A 338 3.83 0.15 10.37
N THR A 339 5.08 -0.07 10.81
CA THR A 339 6.21 0.84 10.58
C THR A 339 6.55 0.97 9.10
N LEU A 340 6.29 -0.06 8.29
CA LEU A 340 6.39 -0.01 6.83
C LEU A 340 5.20 0.69 6.16
N GLY A 341 4.28 1.27 6.92
CA GLY A 341 3.14 2.04 6.43
C GLY A 341 1.89 1.22 6.08
N ALA A 342 1.83 -0.06 6.45
CA ALA A 342 0.65 -0.89 6.22
C ALA A 342 -0.52 -0.52 7.16
N ARG A 343 -1.76 -0.67 6.69
CA ARG A 343 -2.93 -0.77 7.57
C ARG A 343 -3.00 -2.19 8.12
N VAL A 344 -2.99 -2.35 9.44
CA VAL A 344 -2.83 -3.67 10.07
C VAL A 344 -4.03 -3.98 10.97
N GLY A 345 -4.77 -5.04 10.65
CA GLY A 345 -5.70 -5.66 11.58
C GLY A 345 -5.01 -6.76 12.38
N ILE A 346 -5.07 -6.68 13.71
CA ILE A 346 -4.59 -7.73 14.60
C ILE A 346 -5.76 -8.51 15.21
N THR A 347 -5.52 -9.80 15.47
CA THR A 347 -6.51 -10.63 16.18
C THR A 347 -6.03 -11.04 17.57
N GLY A 348 -6.98 -11.12 18.50
CA GLY A 348 -6.78 -11.61 19.87
C GLY A 348 -8.05 -12.26 20.41
N ARG A 349 -7.92 -13.16 21.39
CA ARG A 349 -9.07 -13.86 21.98
C ARG A 349 -9.97 -12.96 22.79
N ASP A 350 -9.37 -12.01 23.50
CA ASP A 350 -10.04 -11.06 24.38
C ASP A 350 -10.06 -9.67 23.72
N ARG A 351 -11.24 -9.04 23.71
CA ARG A 351 -11.46 -7.75 23.05
C ARG A 351 -10.62 -6.65 23.67
N VAL A 352 -10.61 -6.55 24.99
CA VAL A 352 -9.89 -5.49 25.72
C VAL A 352 -8.39 -5.60 25.47
N ARG A 353 -7.83 -6.81 25.55
CA ARG A 353 -6.41 -7.05 25.24
C ARG A 353 -6.07 -6.80 23.78
N ALA A 354 -6.97 -7.10 22.84
CA ALA A 354 -6.77 -6.82 21.44
C ALA A 354 -6.73 -5.31 21.16
N GLU A 355 -7.64 -4.55 21.76
CA GLU A 355 -7.66 -3.09 21.65
C GLU A 355 -6.43 -2.45 22.32
N GLN A 356 -6.03 -2.92 23.50
CA GLN A 356 -4.82 -2.44 24.15
C GLN A 356 -3.58 -2.72 23.30
N ALA A 357 -3.45 -3.94 22.74
CA ALA A 357 -2.34 -4.26 21.86
C ALA A 357 -2.34 -3.38 20.59
N ALA A 358 -3.51 -3.08 20.03
CA ALA A 358 -3.61 -2.16 18.89
C ALA A 358 -3.14 -0.74 19.27
N ALA A 359 -3.51 -0.24 20.46
CA ALA A 359 -3.03 1.03 20.98
C ALA A 359 -1.50 1.04 21.15
N ASP A 360 -0.94 -0.02 21.73
CA ASP A 360 0.51 -0.16 21.93
C ASP A 360 1.26 -0.23 20.58
N ILE A 361 0.70 -0.92 19.58
CA ILE A 361 1.26 -0.97 18.22
C ILE A 361 1.21 0.42 17.57
N ARG A 362 0.10 1.16 17.69
CA ARG A 362 0.00 2.54 17.18
C ARG A 362 1.07 3.42 17.80
N ALA A 363 1.22 3.36 19.13
CA ALA A 363 2.21 4.14 19.87
C ALA A 363 3.66 3.77 19.47
N THR A 364 3.95 2.48 19.28
CA THR A 364 5.30 2.00 18.97
C THR A 364 5.68 2.24 17.49
N SER A 365 4.73 2.05 16.58
CA SER A 365 4.99 2.17 15.13
C SER A 365 4.83 3.59 14.59
N GLY A 366 4.11 4.47 15.30
CA GLY A 366 3.72 5.79 14.82
C GLY A 366 2.60 5.76 13.77
N ASN A 367 2.02 4.59 13.49
CA ASN A 367 0.98 4.42 12.48
C ASN A 367 -0.41 4.28 13.14
N PRO A 368 -1.36 5.19 12.88
CA PRO A 368 -2.69 5.14 13.50
C PRO A 368 -3.60 4.05 12.91
N ALA A 369 -3.28 3.49 11.74
CA ALA A 369 -4.13 2.58 10.98
C ALA A 369 -4.02 1.12 11.47
N ILE A 370 -4.32 0.91 12.77
CA ILE A 370 -4.28 -0.40 13.41
C ILE A 370 -5.65 -0.75 13.94
N ASP A 371 -6.25 -1.83 13.45
CA ASP A 371 -7.58 -2.29 13.86
C ASP A 371 -7.46 -3.56 14.72
N ALA A 372 -8.39 -3.74 15.66
CA ALA A 372 -8.42 -4.88 16.57
C ALA A 372 -9.67 -5.75 16.34
N PHE A 373 -9.45 -7.04 16.13
CA PHE A 373 -10.50 -8.05 16.00
C PHE A 373 -10.42 -9.04 17.16
N ALA A 374 -11.50 -9.09 17.96
CA ALA A 374 -11.65 -10.13 18.97
C ALA A 374 -12.17 -11.40 18.30
N ALA A 375 -11.49 -12.53 18.47
CA ALA A 375 -11.94 -13.85 18.04
C ALA A 375 -11.14 -14.96 18.74
N ASP A 376 -11.84 -15.94 19.33
CA ASP A 376 -11.20 -17.18 19.78
C ASP A 376 -11.03 -18.15 18.61
N LEU A 377 -9.81 -18.22 18.09
CA LEU A 377 -9.47 -19.07 16.95
C LEU A 377 -9.43 -20.58 17.28
N THR A 378 -9.78 -20.99 18.50
CA THR A 378 -10.09 -22.40 18.79
C THR A 378 -11.52 -22.80 18.40
N SER A 379 -12.40 -21.83 18.13
CA SER A 379 -13.78 -22.03 17.66
C SER A 379 -13.93 -21.70 16.18
N GLN A 380 -14.48 -22.63 15.40
CA GLN A 380 -14.74 -22.40 13.97
C GLN A 380 -15.78 -21.31 13.72
N ALA A 381 -16.80 -21.21 14.57
CA ALA A 381 -17.82 -20.16 14.45
C ALA A 381 -17.20 -18.76 14.59
N GLU A 382 -16.28 -18.59 15.54
CA GLU A 382 -15.54 -17.34 15.72
C GLU A 382 -14.57 -17.05 14.58
N VAL A 383 -13.95 -18.07 13.97
CA VAL A 383 -13.13 -17.89 12.76
C VAL A 383 -13.99 -17.39 11.58
N ARG A 384 -15.21 -17.90 11.41
CA ARG A 384 -16.14 -17.43 10.37
C ARG A 384 -16.60 -16.00 10.63
N ARG A 385 -16.96 -15.68 11.87
CA ARG A 385 -17.33 -14.31 12.27
C ARG A 385 -16.18 -13.33 12.05
N LEU A 386 -14.95 -13.73 12.37
CA LEU A 386 -13.75 -12.95 12.07
C LEU A 386 -13.60 -12.72 10.57
N ALA A 387 -13.74 -13.76 9.75
CA ALA A 387 -13.63 -13.63 8.30
C ALA A 387 -14.64 -12.62 7.75
N THR A 388 -15.92 -12.70 8.17
CA THR A 388 -16.95 -11.70 7.80
C THR A 388 -16.53 -10.29 8.24
N ALA A 389 -16.14 -10.11 9.49
CA ALA A 389 -15.72 -8.80 10.00
C ALA A 389 -14.53 -8.21 9.24
N VAL A 390 -13.58 -9.05 8.81
CA VAL A 390 -12.45 -8.62 7.97
C VAL A 390 -12.91 -8.25 6.56
N LEU A 391 -13.79 -9.04 5.95
CA LEU A 391 -14.31 -8.77 4.60
C LEU A 391 -15.11 -7.46 4.55
N ASP A 392 -15.86 -7.17 5.61
CA ASP A 392 -16.64 -5.95 5.77
C ASP A 392 -15.73 -4.74 6.01
N ALA A 393 -14.73 -4.88 6.89
CA ALA A 393 -13.84 -3.79 7.24
C ALA A 393 -12.86 -3.42 6.11
N TYR A 394 -12.37 -4.41 5.36
CA TYR A 394 -11.22 -4.26 4.47
C TYR A 394 -11.56 -4.57 3.02
N PRO A 395 -11.97 -3.60 2.19
CA PRO A 395 -12.32 -3.81 0.77
C PRO A 395 -11.17 -4.39 -0.07
N ARG A 396 -9.94 -4.34 0.46
CA ARG A 396 -8.72 -4.96 -0.09
C ARG A 396 -7.97 -5.68 1.02
N LEU A 397 -7.34 -6.82 0.71
CA LEU A 397 -6.43 -7.53 1.61
C LEU A 397 -5.19 -8.00 0.84
N ASP A 398 -4.04 -7.38 1.10
CA ASP A 398 -2.80 -7.66 0.38
C ASP A 398 -1.97 -8.74 1.07
N VAL A 399 -2.05 -8.85 2.40
CA VAL A 399 -1.29 -9.85 3.16
C VAL A 399 -2.12 -10.47 4.28
N LEU A 400 -2.11 -11.80 4.35
CA LEU A 400 -2.58 -12.56 5.50
C LEU A 400 -1.41 -13.25 6.20
N VAL A 401 -1.13 -12.88 7.45
CA VAL A 401 -0.13 -13.52 8.32
C VAL A 401 -0.83 -14.45 9.30
N ASN A 402 -0.76 -15.74 9.02
CA ASN A 402 -1.22 -16.82 9.89
C ASN A 402 -0.17 -17.12 10.96
N ASN A 403 -0.14 -16.30 12.02
CA ASN A 403 0.83 -16.40 13.11
C ASN A 403 0.28 -17.11 14.36
N VAL A 404 -1.04 -17.19 14.54
CA VAL A 404 -1.64 -17.81 15.74
C VAL A 404 -1.10 -19.23 15.98
N GLY A 405 -0.93 -19.57 17.26
CA GLY A 405 -0.69 -20.95 17.66
C GLY A 405 -0.54 -21.12 19.17
N GLY A 406 -0.56 -22.38 19.58
CA GLY A 406 -0.39 -22.83 20.96
C GLY A 406 0.18 -24.24 21.04
N PHE A 407 0.38 -24.68 22.29
CA PHE A 407 0.90 -25.99 22.66
C PHE A 407 0.18 -26.43 23.92
N TRP A 408 -0.27 -27.69 23.94
CA TRP A 408 -0.87 -28.32 25.11
C TRP A 408 -0.22 -29.67 25.36
N ALA A 409 0.29 -29.88 26.57
CA ALA A 409 0.92 -31.14 26.97
C ALA A 409 -0.07 -32.31 26.97
N HIS A 410 -1.33 -32.04 27.30
CA HIS A 410 -2.43 -33.00 27.34
C HIS A 410 -3.46 -32.73 26.24
N ARG A 411 -4.28 -33.73 25.92
CA ARG A 411 -5.33 -33.61 24.90
C ARG A 411 -6.49 -32.82 25.46
N HIS A 412 -6.85 -31.71 24.80
CA HIS A 412 -8.05 -30.96 25.11
C HIS A 412 -8.93 -30.85 23.86
N PRO A 413 -10.24 -31.17 23.95
CA PRO A 413 -11.17 -30.83 22.89
C PRO A 413 -11.48 -29.31 22.87
N THR A 414 -11.78 -28.78 21.69
CA THR A 414 -12.42 -27.46 21.51
C THR A 414 -13.94 -27.59 21.62
N ALA A 415 -14.66 -26.47 21.57
CA ALA A 415 -16.13 -26.46 21.52
C ALA A 415 -16.67 -27.22 20.29
N ASP A 416 -15.89 -27.30 19.21
CA ASP A 416 -16.23 -28.03 17.98
C ASP A 416 -15.81 -29.52 18.04
N GLY A 417 -15.37 -30.01 19.21
CA GLY A 417 -14.94 -31.41 19.40
C GLY A 417 -13.56 -31.76 18.84
N LEU A 418 -12.78 -30.75 18.40
CA LEU A 418 -11.48 -30.94 17.74
C LEU A 418 -10.32 -30.90 18.73
N GLU A 419 -9.21 -31.56 18.40
CA GLU A 419 -7.98 -31.46 19.19
C GLU A 419 -7.44 -30.02 19.13
N ARG A 420 -7.27 -29.40 20.31
CA ARG A 420 -7.01 -27.95 20.46
C ARG A 420 -5.74 -27.46 19.77
N THR A 421 -4.63 -28.21 19.81
CA THR A 421 -3.38 -27.84 19.15
C THR A 421 -3.55 -27.79 17.63
N PHE A 422 -4.15 -28.84 17.05
CA PHE A 422 -4.40 -28.95 15.62
C PHE A 422 -5.45 -27.94 15.15
N ALA A 423 -6.51 -27.75 15.95
CA ALA A 423 -7.55 -26.76 15.71
C ALA A 423 -6.97 -25.34 15.61
N LEU A 424 -6.22 -24.91 16.62
CA LEU A 424 -5.66 -23.56 16.65
C LEU A 424 -4.54 -23.35 15.63
N ASN A 425 -3.59 -24.29 15.56
CA ASN A 425 -2.36 -24.09 14.81
C ASN A 425 -2.54 -24.27 13.30
N HIS A 426 -3.49 -25.12 12.89
CA HIS A 426 -3.67 -25.52 11.49
C HIS A 426 -5.08 -25.27 10.96
N LEU A 427 -6.12 -25.79 11.61
CA LEU A 427 -7.49 -25.70 11.07
C LEU A 427 -8.00 -24.24 11.05
N ALA A 428 -7.67 -23.43 12.05
CA ALA A 428 -8.05 -22.02 12.05
C ALA A 428 -7.37 -21.21 10.93
N PRO A 429 -6.02 -21.26 10.73
CA PRO A 429 -5.38 -20.71 9.54
C PRO A 429 -5.95 -21.22 8.22
N PHE A 430 -6.21 -22.53 8.11
CA PHE A 430 -6.80 -23.14 6.92
C PHE A 430 -8.18 -22.54 6.61
N LEU A 431 -9.07 -22.52 7.60
CA LEU A 431 -10.43 -22.01 7.48
C LEU A 431 -10.44 -20.52 7.16
N LEU A 432 -9.70 -19.71 7.93
CA LEU A 432 -9.64 -18.26 7.74
C LEU A 432 -9.10 -17.90 6.35
N THR A 433 -8.02 -18.54 5.91
CA THR A 433 -7.43 -18.30 4.59
C THR A 433 -8.40 -18.67 3.48
N THR A 434 -9.11 -19.79 3.61
CA THR A 434 -10.08 -20.23 2.60
C THR A 434 -11.26 -19.27 2.50
N LEU A 435 -11.76 -18.75 3.62
CA LEU A 435 -12.85 -17.77 3.65
C LEU A 435 -12.45 -16.39 3.09
N LEU A 436 -11.17 -16.00 3.24
CA LEU A 436 -10.64 -14.74 2.73
C LEU A 436 -10.06 -14.84 1.30
N LEU A 437 -10.13 -16.02 0.68
CA LEU A 437 -9.38 -16.33 -0.52
C LEU A 437 -9.78 -15.45 -1.71
N ASP A 438 -11.08 -15.21 -1.89
CA ASP A 438 -11.57 -14.40 -3.01
C ASP A 438 -11.18 -12.92 -2.84
N ARG A 439 -11.16 -12.41 -1.60
CA ARG A 439 -10.65 -11.06 -1.31
C ARG A 439 -9.15 -10.95 -1.55
N LEU A 440 -8.36 -11.98 -1.21
CA LEU A 440 -6.93 -12.03 -1.53
C LEU A 440 -6.70 -12.04 -3.06
N LYS A 441 -7.46 -12.84 -3.81
CA LYS A 441 -7.39 -12.89 -5.28
C LYS A 441 -7.78 -11.56 -5.92
N SER A 442 -8.87 -10.94 -5.48
CA SER A 442 -9.30 -9.63 -6.02
C SER A 442 -8.32 -8.50 -5.67
N SER A 443 -7.49 -8.71 -4.64
CA SER A 443 -6.47 -7.75 -4.19
C SER A 443 -5.10 -8.00 -4.82
N ALA A 444 -4.96 -9.01 -5.69
CA ALA A 444 -3.69 -9.43 -6.25
C ALA A 444 -2.87 -8.24 -6.82
N PRO A 445 -1.54 -8.22 -6.63
CA PRO A 445 -0.73 -9.25 -5.98
C PRO A 445 -0.95 -9.31 -4.46
N ALA A 446 -1.14 -10.52 -3.91
CA ALA A 446 -1.38 -10.74 -2.48
C ALA A 446 -0.58 -11.93 -1.93
N ARG A 447 -0.39 -11.99 -0.60
CA ARG A 447 0.51 -12.96 0.05
C ARG A 447 -0.11 -13.59 1.27
N VAL A 448 0.06 -14.91 1.40
CA VAL A 448 -0.25 -15.67 2.62
C VAL A 448 1.06 -16.14 3.24
N VAL A 449 1.30 -15.74 4.49
CA VAL A 449 2.48 -16.12 5.27
C VAL A 449 2.04 -16.94 6.47
N THR A 450 2.40 -18.23 6.49
CA THR A 450 2.00 -19.15 7.56
C THR A 450 3.16 -19.48 8.48
N VAL A 451 3.02 -19.17 9.77
CA VAL A 451 4.05 -19.44 10.78
C VAL A 451 4.02 -20.92 11.18
N SER A 452 5.08 -21.62 10.77
CA SER A 452 5.40 -22.99 11.18
C SER A 452 6.50 -22.95 12.27
N SER A 453 7.35 -23.98 12.34
CA SER A 453 8.44 -24.15 13.31
C SER A 453 9.46 -25.16 12.78
N GLY A 454 10.69 -25.15 13.30
CA GLY A 454 11.66 -26.23 13.07
C GLY A 454 11.12 -27.61 13.47
N ALA A 455 10.18 -27.65 14.41
CA ALA A 455 9.44 -28.86 14.81
C ALA A 455 8.77 -29.62 13.66
N GLN A 456 8.48 -28.95 12.54
CA GLN A 456 7.88 -29.57 11.35
C GLN A 456 8.76 -30.70 10.76
N SER A 457 10.09 -30.63 10.91
CA SER A 457 10.99 -31.65 10.36
C SER A 457 10.81 -33.01 11.03
N MET A 458 10.38 -33.03 12.29
CA MET A 458 10.06 -34.24 13.08
C MET A 458 8.56 -34.57 13.08
N GLY A 459 7.75 -33.85 12.29
CA GLY A 459 6.32 -34.08 12.20
C GLY A 459 5.98 -35.36 11.45
N ARG A 460 4.88 -35.98 11.83
CA ARG A 460 4.19 -37.04 11.09
C ARG A 460 2.70 -36.71 11.09
N ILE A 461 2.05 -36.79 9.94
CA ILE A 461 0.60 -36.65 9.84
C ILE A 461 -0.04 -38.02 10.08
N ALA A 462 -0.64 -38.22 11.26
CA ALA A 462 -1.39 -39.42 11.58
C ALA A 462 -2.81 -39.32 11.00
N PHE A 463 -2.99 -39.57 9.70
CA PHE A 463 -4.31 -39.45 9.06
C PHE A 463 -5.40 -40.32 9.70
N ASP A 464 -5.02 -41.42 10.34
CA ASP A 464 -5.89 -42.36 11.04
C ASP A 464 -6.15 -41.99 12.51
N ASP A 465 -5.40 -41.03 13.09
CA ASP A 465 -5.60 -40.52 14.45
C ASP A 465 -5.28 -39.02 14.54
N LEU A 466 -5.76 -38.24 13.57
CA LEU A 466 -5.34 -36.84 13.41
C LEU A 466 -5.71 -35.98 14.63
N GLN A 467 -6.77 -36.38 15.32
CA GLN A 467 -7.30 -35.75 16.55
C GLN A 467 -6.69 -36.34 17.84
N GLY A 468 -5.74 -37.27 17.74
CA GLY A 468 -5.05 -37.92 18.87
C GLY A 468 -5.99 -38.61 19.86
N ALA A 469 -7.10 -39.16 19.38
CA ALA A 469 -8.11 -39.79 20.22
C ALA A 469 -7.64 -41.15 20.78
N ARG A 470 -6.75 -41.85 20.04
CA ARG A 470 -6.17 -43.12 20.48
C ARG A 470 -4.87 -42.92 21.26
N SER A 471 -3.98 -42.04 20.79
CA SER A 471 -2.71 -41.77 21.50
C SER A 471 -2.23 -40.34 21.34
N TYR A 472 -2.31 -39.57 22.43
CA TYR A 472 -1.87 -38.16 22.44
C TYR A 472 -0.50 -37.96 23.08
N SER A 473 0.28 -37.05 22.49
CA SER A 473 1.47 -36.45 23.10
C SER A 473 1.57 -35.01 22.61
N GLY A 474 1.68 -34.05 23.52
CA GLY A 474 1.75 -32.63 23.15
C GLY A 474 2.85 -32.31 22.15
N GLN A 475 4.03 -32.93 22.28
CA GLN A 475 5.12 -32.73 21.33
C GLN A 475 4.78 -33.30 19.93
N ARG A 476 4.17 -34.49 19.86
CA ARG A 476 3.76 -35.08 18.58
C ARG A 476 2.66 -34.25 17.91
N ALA A 477 1.65 -33.82 18.68
CA ALA A 477 0.57 -32.96 18.19
C ALA A 477 1.12 -31.61 17.67
N TYR A 478 2.07 -31.00 18.39
CA TYR A 478 2.72 -29.77 17.95
C TYR A 478 3.54 -29.97 16.66
N ASN A 479 4.40 -30.99 16.60
CA ASN A 479 5.18 -31.31 15.40
C ASN A 479 4.26 -31.58 14.19
N GLN A 480 3.19 -32.35 14.39
CA GLN A 480 2.15 -32.62 13.37
C GLN A 480 1.51 -31.33 12.87
N SER A 481 1.08 -30.44 13.78
CA SER A 481 0.44 -29.18 13.40
C SER A 481 1.37 -28.25 12.60
N LYS A 482 2.66 -28.22 12.94
CA LYS A 482 3.65 -27.37 12.24
C LYS A 482 4.04 -27.95 10.89
N LEU A 483 4.09 -29.28 10.75
CA LEU A 483 4.20 -29.94 9.45
C LEU A 483 2.97 -29.65 8.58
N ALA A 484 1.77 -29.76 9.16
CA ALA A 484 0.52 -29.47 8.46
C ALA A 484 0.49 -28.03 7.89
N ASN A 485 1.06 -27.04 8.59
CA ASN A 485 1.18 -25.67 8.08
C ASN A 485 2.10 -25.55 6.86
N VAL A 486 3.20 -26.31 6.79
CA VAL A 486 4.06 -26.31 5.59
C VAL A 486 3.34 -26.97 4.43
N MET A 487 2.75 -28.15 4.65
CA MET A 487 1.95 -28.87 3.66
C MET A 487 0.82 -28.00 3.10
N PHE A 488 0.13 -27.25 3.98
CA PHE A 488 -0.92 -26.31 3.60
C PHE A 488 -0.40 -25.18 2.72
N SER A 489 0.69 -24.50 3.10
CA SER A 489 1.26 -23.42 2.28
C SER A 489 1.69 -23.92 0.89
N ASN A 490 2.24 -25.14 0.81
CA ASN A 490 2.67 -25.74 -0.45
C ASN A 490 1.47 -26.06 -1.36
N GLU A 491 0.44 -26.72 -0.82
CA GLU A 491 -0.78 -27.01 -1.57
C GLU A 491 -1.55 -25.75 -1.96
N LEU A 492 -1.65 -24.78 -1.05
CA LEU A 492 -2.28 -23.48 -1.33
C LEU A 492 -1.54 -22.77 -2.46
N GLY A 493 -0.20 -22.77 -2.45
CA GLY A 493 0.62 -22.20 -3.51
C GLY A 493 0.33 -22.82 -4.87
N ARG A 494 0.22 -24.16 -4.93
CA ARG A 494 -0.14 -24.90 -6.15
C ARG A 494 -1.56 -24.57 -6.64
N ARG A 495 -2.53 -24.47 -5.71
CA ARG A 495 -3.92 -24.14 -6.03
C ARG A 495 -4.14 -22.69 -6.47
N LEU A 496 -3.21 -21.79 -6.16
CA LEU A 496 -3.26 -20.37 -6.50
C LEU A 496 -2.37 -19.99 -7.69
N GLU A 497 -1.81 -20.98 -8.38
CA GLU A 497 -1.03 -20.73 -9.59
C GLU A 497 -1.87 -19.95 -10.62
N GLY A 498 -1.29 -18.87 -11.15
CA GLY A 498 -1.96 -17.97 -12.10
C GLY A 498 -2.93 -16.96 -11.49
N THR A 499 -3.21 -16.98 -10.18
CA THR A 499 -4.12 -15.99 -9.55
C THR A 499 -3.41 -14.74 -9.03
N GLY A 500 -2.07 -14.70 -9.09
CA GLY A 500 -1.27 -13.60 -8.52
C GLY A 500 -1.20 -13.58 -6.99
N VAL A 501 -1.65 -14.65 -6.32
CA VAL A 501 -1.57 -14.80 -4.86
C VAL A 501 -0.53 -15.86 -4.52
N THR A 502 0.40 -15.55 -3.63
CA THR A 502 1.44 -16.49 -3.19
C THR A 502 1.22 -16.99 -1.77
N ALA A 503 1.70 -18.20 -1.46
CA ALA A 503 1.60 -18.80 -0.14
C ALA A 503 2.95 -19.39 0.27
N ASN A 504 3.50 -18.94 1.41
CA ASN A 504 4.78 -19.43 1.93
C ASN A 504 4.68 -19.72 3.43
N SER A 505 5.57 -20.57 3.93
CA SER A 505 5.64 -20.92 5.35
C SER A 505 6.99 -20.54 5.95
N VAL A 506 7.01 -20.30 7.27
CA VAL A 506 8.19 -19.77 7.96
C VAL A 506 8.42 -20.39 9.32
N HIS A 507 9.69 -20.68 9.63
CA HIS A 507 10.15 -20.88 11.00
C HIS A 507 10.75 -19.57 11.55
N PRO A 508 10.17 -19.00 12.63
CA PRO A 508 10.65 -17.73 13.21
C PRO A 508 11.91 -17.87 14.07
N GLY A 509 12.45 -19.08 14.27
CA GLY A 509 13.48 -19.35 15.27
C GLY A 509 12.89 -19.74 16.64
N VAL A 510 13.75 -19.99 17.62
CA VAL A 510 13.34 -20.25 19.01
C VAL A 510 13.25 -18.90 19.74
N VAL A 511 12.03 -18.46 20.05
CA VAL A 511 11.73 -17.08 20.47
C VAL A 511 11.16 -17.03 21.87
N ARG A 512 11.58 -16.05 22.67
CA ARG A 512 11.01 -15.76 24.00
C ARG A 512 9.57 -15.28 23.85
N THR A 513 8.61 -16.14 24.17
CA THR A 513 7.17 -15.81 24.15
C THR A 513 6.46 -16.53 25.30
N ASN A 514 5.24 -16.10 25.65
CA ASN A 514 4.35 -16.83 26.59
C ASN A 514 3.66 -18.04 25.92
N PHE A 515 4.30 -18.65 24.92
CA PHE A 515 3.75 -19.76 24.15
C PHE A 515 3.63 -21.02 25.02
N GLY A 516 2.46 -21.68 25.02
CA GLY A 516 2.19 -22.89 25.82
C GLY A 516 1.92 -22.63 27.31
N ALA A 517 1.65 -21.39 27.73
CA ALA A 517 1.40 -21.04 29.12
C ALA A 517 0.14 -21.67 29.75
N GLU A 518 -0.78 -22.19 28.93
CA GLU A 518 -2.05 -22.77 29.39
C GLU A 518 -1.95 -24.21 29.88
N ASP A 519 -0.98 -24.99 29.37
CA ASP A 519 -0.78 -26.40 29.74
C ASP A 519 0.69 -26.79 29.49
N GLN A 520 1.56 -26.36 30.40
CA GLN A 520 3.00 -26.61 30.33
C GLN A 520 3.31 -28.04 30.77
N ALA A 521 4.09 -28.77 29.96
CA ALA A 521 4.79 -29.94 30.49
C ALA A 521 5.84 -29.46 31.51
N TRP A 522 5.88 -30.10 32.68
CA TRP A 522 6.75 -29.72 33.82
C TRP A 522 8.22 -29.47 33.45
N PHE A 523 8.71 -30.15 32.40
CA PHE A 523 10.07 -30.02 31.86
C PHE A 523 10.36 -28.63 31.23
N PHE A 524 9.36 -27.94 30.66
CA PHE A 524 9.53 -26.59 30.11
C PHE A 524 9.72 -25.53 31.19
N THR A 525 9.14 -25.72 32.37
CA THR A 525 9.19 -24.74 33.47
C THR A 525 10.58 -24.66 34.10
N VAL A 526 11.33 -25.77 34.13
CA VAL A 526 12.69 -25.83 34.70
C VAL A 526 13.75 -25.34 33.70
N ILE A 527 13.65 -25.72 32.42
CA ILE A 527 14.63 -25.36 31.38
C ILE A 527 14.49 -23.91 30.91
N SER A 528 13.28 -23.34 30.94
CA SER A 528 13.02 -21.98 30.45
C SER A 528 13.72 -20.87 31.24
N ARG A 529 14.16 -21.09 32.49
CA ARG A 529 14.93 -20.11 33.27
C ARG A 529 16.41 -20.05 32.87
N VAL A 530 17.00 -21.17 32.48
CA VAL A 530 18.43 -21.28 32.13
C VAL A 530 18.68 -20.94 30.65
N VAL A 531 17.79 -21.36 29.75
CA VAL A 531 17.96 -21.16 28.28
C VAL A 531 17.41 -19.81 27.80
N ARG A 532 16.61 -19.11 28.64
CA ARG A 532 15.96 -17.82 28.31
C ARG A 532 16.88 -16.75 27.68
N PRO A 533 18.15 -16.57 28.11
CA PRO A 533 19.06 -15.60 27.50
C PRO A 533 19.49 -15.94 26.07
N LEU A 534 19.49 -17.23 25.70
CA LEU A 534 19.91 -17.74 24.38
C LEU A 534 18.78 -17.71 23.33
N LEU A 535 17.55 -17.38 23.76
CA LEU A 535 16.37 -17.35 22.91
C LEU A 535 16.25 -15.99 22.20
N LYS A 536 15.82 -16.02 20.93
CA LYS A 536 15.60 -14.81 20.13
C LYS A 536 14.52 -13.91 20.74
N THR A 537 14.63 -12.61 20.52
CA THR A 537 13.57 -11.66 20.86
C THR A 537 12.39 -11.81 19.88
N PRO A 538 11.17 -11.43 20.29
CA PRO A 538 10.03 -11.35 19.37
C PRO A 538 10.31 -10.54 18.09
N ALA A 539 11.04 -9.43 18.21
CA ALA A 539 11.46 -8.63 17.06
C ALA A 539 12.36 -9.41 16.10
N GLN A 540 13.34 -10.17 16.62
CA GLN A 540 14.18 -11.05 15.80
C GLN A 540 13.36 -12.19 15.16
N GLY A 541 12.38 -12.73 15.88
CA GLY A 541 11.47 -13.75 15.36
C GLY A 541 10.56 -13.25 14.24
N ALA A 542 10.15 -11.98 14.30
CA ALA A 542 9.28 -11.33 13.32
C ALA A 542 9.99 -10.96 12.01
N GLN A 543 11.33 -10.89 11.97
CA GLN A 543 12.08 -10.46 10.79
C GLN A 543 11.77 -11.30 9.53
N THR A 544 11.65 -12.62 9.66
CA THR A 544 11.36 -13.48 8.50
C THR A 544 9.89 -13.36 8.07
N PRO A 545 8.89 -13.44 8.98
CA PRO A 545 7.50 -13.11 8.64
C PRO A 545 7.33 -11.76 7.94
N ILE A 546 7.95 -10.68 8.46
CA ILE A 546 7.91 -9.35 7.84
C ILE A 546 8.53 -9.39 6.44
N TYR A 547 9.70 -10.01 6.28
CA TYR A 547 10.34 -10.16 4.97
C TYR A 547 9.44 -10.90 3.96
N LEU A 548 8.80 -12.00 4.36
CA LEU A 548 7.88 -12.72 3.46
C LEU A 548 6.65 -11.88 3.09
N ALA A 549 6.14 -11.13 4.07
CA ALA A 549 4.97 -10.28 3.90
C ALA A 549 5.24 -9.04 3.03
N SER A 550 6.41 -8.41 3.13
CA SER A 550 6.65 -7.09 2.53
C SER A 550 7.78 -7.04 1.49
N SER A 551 8.69 -8.02 1.45
CA SER A 551 9.86 -7.94 0.57
C SER A 551 9.49 -8.10 -0.91
N PRO A 552 9.94 -7.21 -1.79
CA PRO A 552 10.00 -7.40 -3.24
C PRO A 552 10.52 -8.73 -3.75
N GLU A 553 11.47 -9.33 -3.04
CA GLU A 553 12.12 -10.59 -3.44
C GLU A 553 11.15 -11.77 -3.41
N MET A 554 9.99 -11.59 -2.78
CA MET A 554 8.96 -12.61 -2.60
C MET A 554 7.83 -12.50 -3.62
N ASP A 555 7.95 -11.61 -4.60
CA ASP A 555 6.98 -11.53 -5.71
C ASP A 555 7.05 -12.80 -6.56
N GLY A 556 5.90 -13.45 -6.74
CA GLY A 556 5.78 -14.71 -7.47
C GLY A 556 6.34 -15.94 -6.77
N VAL A 557 7.08 -15.78 -5.66
CA VAL A 557 7.61 -16.91 -4.88
C VAL A 557 6.50 -17.53 -4.05
N THR A 558 6.23 -18.82 -4.25
CA THR A 558 5.15 -19.56 -3.60
C THR A 558 5.57 -20.99 -3.29
N GLY A 559 4.93 -21.63 -2.32
CA GLY A 559 5.17 -23.03 -1.94
C GLY A 559 6.52 -23.30 -1.27
N MET A 560 7.12 -22.28 -0.65
CA MET A 560 8.45 -22.39 -0.05
C MET A 560 8.42 -22.29 1.47
N PHE A 561 9.40 -22.93 2.12
CA PHE A 561 9.64 -22.88 3.56
C PHE A 561 10.89 -22.05 3.86
N TYR A 562 10.78 -21.08 4.76
CA TYR A 562 11.85 -20.12 5.08
C TYR A 562 12.27 -20.17 6.55
N ALA A 563 13.55 -19.91 6.81
CA ALA A 563 14.05 -19.54 8.13
C ALA A 563 15.21 -18.55 8.00
N GLY A 564 15.17 -17.47 8.79
CA GLY A 564 16.22 -16.45 8.76
C GLY A 564 16.35 -15.77 7.39
N ARG A 565 15.21 -15.49 6.74
CA ARG A 565 15.11 -14.90 5.38
C ARG A 565 15.78 -15.72 4.27
N LYS A 566 16.02 -17.02 4.50
CA LYS A 566 16.56 -17.93 3.48
C LYS A 566 15.63 -19.14 3.30
N PRO A 567 15.50 -19.65 2.06
CA PRO A 567 14.78 -20.90 1.83
C PRO A 567 15.47 -22.04 2.58
N LYS A 568 14.67 -22.98 3.08
CA LYS A 568 15.09 -24.17 3.81
C LYS A 568 14.30 -25.38 3.34
N THR A 569 14.91 -26.55 3.43
CA THR A 569 14.24 -27.82 3.14
C THR A 569 13.31 -28.18 4.28
N ALA A 570 12.03 -28.40 3.95
CA ALA A 570 11.05 -28.91 4.90
C ALA A 570 11.09 -30.44 4.99
N ASN A 571 10.22 -31.04 5.82
CA ASN A 571 9.99 -32.48 5.77
C ASN A 571 9.59 -32.90 4.34
N LYS A 572 10.13 -34.01 3.84
CA LYS A 572 9.94 -34.48 2.45
C LYS A 572 8.46 -34.64 2.09
N ILE A 573 7.62 -35.07 3.03
CA ILE A 573 6.17 -35.25 2.79
C ILE A 573 5.46 -33.93 2.47
N ALA A 574 6.04 -32.78 2.81
CA ALA A 574 5.47 -31.49 2.46
C ALA A 574 5.56 -31.15 0.97
N TYR A 575 6.37 -31.90 0.21
CA TYR A 575 6.51 -31.74 -1.24
C TYR A 575 5.81 -32.86 -2.02
N ASP A 576 5.13 -33.78 -1.35
CA ASP A 576 4.35 -34.85 -1.97
C ASP A 576 2.92 -34.34 -2.25
N PRO A 577 2.54 -34.15 -3.53
CA PRO A 577 1.26 -33.53 -3.90
C PRO A 577 0.04 -34.36 -3.47
N ASP A 578 0.16 -35.69 -3.40
CA ASP A 578 -0.94 -36.56 -2.97
C ASP A 578 -1.17 -36.41 -1.47
N MET A 579 -0.08 -36.33 -0.69
CA MET A 579 -0.16 -36.15 0.76
C MET A 579 -0.65 -34.76 1.14
N THR A 580 -0.22 -33.71 0.42
CA THR A 580 -0.69 -32.35 0.67
C THR A 580 -2.16 -32.17 0.25
N ALA A 581 -2.59 -32.77 -0.86
CA ALA A 581 -4.00 -32.80 -1.26
C ALA A 581 -4.87 -33.60 -0.27
N LYS A 582 -4.37 -34.73 0.24
CA LYS A 582 -5.06 -35.51 1.28
C LYS A 582 -5.25 -34.71 2.56
N LEU A 583 -4.21 -34.00 3.03
CA LEU A 583 -4.32 -33.10 4.18
C LEU A 583 -5.34 -31.99 3.92
N TRP A 584 -5.30 -31.35 2.75
CA TRP A 584 -6.27 -30.33 2.37
C TRP A 584 -7.72 -30.83 2.48
N ASN A 585 -8.01 -32.00 1.91
CA ASN A 585 -9.36 -32.56 1.92
C ASN A 585 -9.84 -32.92 3.33
N VAL A 586 -8.96 -33.50 4.15
CA VAL A 586 -9.29 -33.82 5.56
C VAL A 586 -9.50 -32.53 6.36
N SER A 587 -8.66 -31.51 6.16
CA SER A 587 -8.83 -30.20 6.81
C SER A 587 -10.15 -29.53 6.40
N ALA A 588 -10.51 -29.57 5.11
CA ALA A 588 -11.80 -29.08 4.61
C ALA A 588 -12.98 -29.79 5.28
N ALA A 589 -12.94 -31.12 5.36
CA ALA A 589 -13.98 -31.91 6.01
C ALA A 589 -14.12 -31.57 7.51
N LEU A 590 -13.00 -31.46 8.23
CA LEU A 590 -12.98 -31.12 9.66
C LEU A 590 -13.52 -29.72 9.95
N VAL A 591 -13.41 -28.79 9.00
CA VAL A 591 -13.97 -27.44 9.13
C VAL A 591 -15.35 -27.29 8.49
N GLY A 592 -16.01 -28.39 8.11
CA GLY A 592 -17.35 -28.37 7.53
C GLY A 592 -17.41 -27.65 6.18
N MET A 593 -16.34 -27.69 5.38
CA MET A 593 -16.33 -27.20 4.01
C MET A 593 -16.49 -28.37 3.04
N THR A 594 -17.43 -28.25 2.10
CA THR A 594 -17.53 -29.13 0.94
C THR A 594 -16.22 -29.00 0.13
N PRO A 595 -15.66 -30.08 -0.44
CA PRO A 595 -14.43 -29.99 -1.22
C PRO A 595 -14.61 -28.97 -2.36
N ILE A 596 -13.90 -27.83 -2.27
CA ILE A 596 -13.90 -26.84 -3.34
C ILE A 596 -13.10 -27.46 -4.50
N THR A 597 -13.80 -27.89 -5.54
CA THR A 597 -13.21 -28.17 -6.85
C THR A 597 -12.80 -26.83 -7.47
N LEU A 598 -11.64 -26.31 -7.09
CA LEU A 598 -10.95 -25.32 -7.92
C LEU A 598 -10.47 -26.08 -9.16
N ALA A 599 -11.01 -25.73 -10.32
CA ALA A 599 -10.76 -26.42 -11.58
C ALA A 599 -9.25 -26.53 -11.86
N THR A 600 -8.68 -27.70 -11.62
CA THR A 600 -7.38 -28.08 -12.17
C THR A 600 -7.55 -28.24 -13.67
N LYS A 601 -6.79 -27.47 -14.47
CA LYS A 601 -6.68 -27.74 -15.91
C LYS A 601 -6.30 -29.22 -16.11
N PRO A 602 -6.98 -29.96 -17.01
CA PRO A 602 -6.54 -31.29 -17.40
C PRO A 602 -5.15 -31.18 -18.03
N GLY A 603 -4.25 -32.08 -17.63
CA GLY A 603 -2.90 -32.17 -18.17
C GLY A 603 -2.89 -32.36 -19.69
N GLY A 604 -2.06 -31.58 -20.37
CA GLY A 604 -1.65 -31.87 -21.74
C GLY A 604 -0.47 -32.84 -21.71
N LEU A 605 -0.75 -34.10 -22.03
CA LEU A 605 0.23 -35.00 -22.62
C LEU A 605 0.36 -34.62 -24.10
N THR A 606 1.55 -34.12 -24.47
CA THR A 606 2.29 -34.45 -25.70
C THR A 606 3.72 -33.98 -25.53
#